data_AF-A0A958Y6L7-F1
#
_entry.id   AF-A0A958Y6L7-F1
#
_cell.length_a   1.000
_cell.length_b   1.000
_cell.length_c   1.000
_cell.angle_alpha   90.00
_cell.angle_beta   90.00
_cell.angle_gamma   90.00
#
_symmetry.space_group_name_H-M   'P 1'
#
loop_
_entity.id
_entity.type
_entity.pdbx_description
1 polymer ?
#
loop_
_entity_poly.entity_id
_entity_poly.type
_entity_poly.pdbx_seq_one_letter_code
_entity_poly.pdbx_strand_id
1 'polypeptide(L)' 'NLAIEQLNLFATKSNFQYWMILFMEKDPLMKALKNHPNYKETIQKVKDRFWEDHERLEKSLKENDLI' A
#
# COMPACT_ATOMS: atom_id res chain seq x y z
N ASN A 1 4.16 13.50 15.47
CA ASN A 1 4.62 12.97 14.16
C ASN A 1 4.75 11.45 14.09
N LEU A 2 4.68 10.71 15.21
CA LEU A 2 4.81 9.24 15.21
C LEU A 2 3.84 8.50 14.26
N ALA A 3 2.58 8.95 14.13
CA ALA A 3 1.57 8.24 13.33
C ALA A 3 1.92 8.16 11.83
N ILE A 4 2.41 9.24 11.23
CA ILE A 4 2.82 9.23 9.82
C ILE A 4 4.12 8.44 9.61
N GLU A 5 5.02 8.47 10.59
CA GLU A 5 6.27 7.69 10.56
C GLU A 5 5.96 6.18 10.58
N GLN A 6 5.03 5.76 11.43
CA GLN A 6 4.56 4.37 11.46
C GLN A 6 3.83 3.97 10.19
N LEU A 7 3.00 4.86 9.61
CA LEU A 7 2.37 4.60 8.32
C LEU A 7 3.41 4.47 7.19
N ASN A 8 4.50 5.26 7.25
CA ASN A 8 5.60 5.15 6.30
C ASN A 8 6.39 3.85 6.47
N LEU A 9 6.59 3.37 7.71
CA LEU A 9 7.16 2.03 7.95
C LEU A 9 6.23 0.92 7.44
N PHE A 10 4.92 1.06 7.64
CA PHE A 10 3.92 0.14 7.09
C PHE A 10 3.99 0.07 5.56
N ALA A 11 4.21 1.19 4.88
CA ALA A 11 4.36 1.25 3.42
C ALA A 11 5.57 0.46 2.86
N THR A 12 6.50 0.03 3.72
CA THR A 12 7.64 -0.84 3.31
C THR A 12 7.31 -2.34 3.35
N LYS A 13 6.12 -2.71 3.85
CA LYS A 13 5.67 -4.10 3.95
C LYS A 13 5.10 -4.58 2.60
N SER A 14 4.81 -5.88 2.54
CA SER A 14 4.27 -6.57 1.37
C SER A 14 3.02 -7.36 1.76
N ASN A 15 2.37 -7.99 0.77
CA ASN A 15 1.17 -8.82 0.95
C ASN A 15 -0.04 -8.04 1.49
N PHE A 16 -0.19 -6.79 1.04
CA PHE A 16 -1.38 -6.01 1.35
C PHE A 16 -2.62 -6.68 0.75
N GLN A 17 -3.68 -6.72 1.54
CA GLN A 17 -4.97 -7.23 1.08
C GLN A 17 -5.63 -6.18 0.18
N TYR A 18 -6.29 -6.61 -0.89
CA TYR A 18 -6.87 -5.69 -1.88
C TYR A 18 -7.85 -4.68 -1.26
N TRP A 19 -8.61 -5.08 -0.24
CA TRP A 19 -9.52 -4.18 0.47
C TRP A 19 -8.79 -3.03 1.17
N MET A 20 -7.54 -3.21 1.61
CA MET A 20 -6.75 -2.10 2.16
C MET A 20 -6.50 -1.03 1.08
N ILE A 21 -6.15 -1.45 -0.13
CA ILE A 21 -5.90 -0.53 -1.24
C ILE A 21 -7.16 0.27 -1.62
N LEU A 22 -8.32 -0.39 -1.58
CA LEU A 22 -9.61 0.24 -1.89
C LEU A 22 -10.13 1.17 -0.80
N PHE A 23 -9.95 0.80 0.47
CA PHE A 23 -10.68 1.42 1.58
C PHE A 23 -9.80 2.19 2.57
N MET A 24 -8.46 2.06 2.53
CA MET A 24 -7.57 2.72 3.49
C MET A 24 -7.78 4.24 3.57
N GLU A 25 -7.92 4.95 2.44
CA GLU A 25 -8.16 6.40 2.44
C GLU A 25 -9.57 6.82 2.89
N LYS A 26 -10.50 5.85 2.92
CA LYS A 26 -11.87 6.02 3.42
C LYS A 26 -11.98 5.74 4.92
N ASP A 27 -11.00 5.08 5.51
CA ASP A 27 -10.94 4.81 6.94
C ASP A 27 -11.00 6.14 7.73
N PRO A 28 -11.96 6.32 8.65
CA PRO A 28 -12.03 7.48 9.52
C PRO A 28 -10.73 7.78 10.29
N LEU A 29 -9.93 6.76 10.60
CA LEU A 29 -8.64 6.90 11.28
C LEU A 29 -7.63 7.70 10.45
N MET A 30 -7.75 7.67 9.11
CA MET A 30 -6.85 8.42 8.23
C MET A 30 -7.16 9.92 8.20
N LYS A 31 -8.33 10.37 8.67
CA LYS A 31 -8.72 11.80 8.63
C LYS A 31 -7.70 12.70 9.31
N ALA A 32 -7.13 12.28 10.43
CA ALA A 32 -6.14 13.05 11.18
C ALA A 32 -4.81 13.22 10.42
N LEU A 33 -4.51 12.34 9.47
CA LEU A 33 -3.27 12.34 8.71
C LEU A 33 -3.41 13.00 7.33
N LYS A 34 -4.63 13.20 6.80
CA LYS A 34 -4.86 13.70 5.44
C LYS A 34 -4.15 15.03 5.12
N ASN A 35 -4.01 15.90 6.10
CA ASN A 35 -3.36 17.21 5.94
C ASN A 35 -1.85 17.17 6.21
N HIS A 36 -1.29 16.03 6.61
CA HIS A 36 0.14 15.89 6.84
C HIS A 36 0.89 15.90 5.49
N PRO A 37 2.00 16.66 5.34
CA PRO A 37 2.70 16.79 4.05
C PRO A 37 3.10 15.43 3.44
N ASN A 38 3.54 14.49 4.27
CA ASN A 38 3.97 13.17 3.80
C ASN A 38 2.82 12.17 3.54
N TYR A 39 1.56 12.51 3.88
CA TYR A 39 0.46 11.54 3.80
C TYR A 39 0.26 10.99 2.40
N LYS A 40 0.15 11.88 1.40
CA LYS A 40 -0.11 11.47 0.01
C LYS A 40 1.01 10.57 -0.52
N GLU A 41 2.26 10.93 -0.26
CA GLU A 41 3.42 10.15 -0.69
C GLU A 41 3.44 8.77 0.00
N THR A 42 3.21 8.72 1.31
CA THR A 42 3.18 7.46 2.06
C THR A 42 2.07 6.53 1.59
N ILE A 43 0.87 7.05 1.32
CA ILE A 43 -0.24 6.24 0.78
C ILE A 43 0.08 5.73 -0.62
N GLN A 44 0.71 6.56 -1.46
CA GLN A 44 1.12 6.13 -2.80
C GLN A 44 2.13 4.98 -2.74
N LYS A 45 3.11 5.02 -1.83
CA LYS A 45 4.07 3.91 -1.62
C LYS A 45 3.38 2.58 -1.30
N VAL A 46 2.31 2.60 -0.49
CA VAL A 46 1.52 1.38 -0.20
C VAL A 46 0.89 0.82 -1.48
N LYS A 47 0.31 1.69 -2.33
CA LYS A 47 -0.34 1.30 -3.57
C LYS A 47 0.66 0.78 -4.60
N ASP A 48 1.77 1.49 -4.78
CA ASP A 48 2.82 1.11 -5.72
C ASP A 48 3.36 -0.27 -5.35
N ARG A 49 3.68 -0.49 -4.07
CA ARG A 49 4.18 -1.77 -3.59
C ARG A 49 3.18 -2.92 -3.79
N PHE A 50 1.88 -2.66 -3.60
CA PHE A 50 0.85 -3.66 -3.90
C PHE A 50 0.86 -4.08 -5.38
N TRP A 51 0.93 -3.11 -6.30
CA TRP A 51 0.94 -3.41 -7.74
C TRP A 51 2.25 -4.05 -8.19
N GLU A 52 3.40 -3.59 -7.71
CA GLU A 52 4.70 -4.24 -7.96
C GLU A 52 4.72 -5.70 -7.49
N ASP A 53 4.13 -5.99 -6.33
CA ASP A 53 3.99 -7.35 -5.81
C ASP A 53 3.07 -8.20 -6.70
N HIS A 54 1.98 -7.63 -7.22
CA HIS A 54 1.06 -8.31 -8.15
C HIS A 54 1.66 -8.56 -9.52
N GLU A 55 2.36 -7.59 -10.10
CA GLU A 55 3.05 -7.76 -11.39
C GLU A 55 4.11 -8.86 -11.30
N ARG A 56 4.87 -8.90 -10.21
CA ARG A 56 5.86 -9.96 -9.96
C ARG A 56 5.20 -11.33 -9.78
N LEU A 57 4.07 -11.40 -9.08
CA LEU A 57 3.31 -12.63 -8.92
C LEU A 57 2.77 -13.12 -10.27
N GLU A 58 2.13 -12.23 -11.04
CA GLU A 58 1.60 -12.55 -12.37
C GLU A 58 2.70 -13.09 -13.29
N LYS A 59 3.85 -12.41 -13.33
CA LYS A 59 5.02 -12.88 -14.08
C LYS A 59 5.45 -14.27 -13.64
N SER A 60 5.58 -14.50 -12.33
CA SER A 60 5.94 -15.82 -11.80
C SER A 60 4.93 -16.89 -12.17
N LEU A 61 3.63 -16.60 -12.16
CA LEU A 61 2.59 -17.57 -12.51
C LEU A 61 2.67 -17.94 -14.00
N LYS A 62 2.87 -16.96 -14.90
CA LYS A 62 3.07 -17.20 -16.34
C LYS A 62 4.32 -18.03 -16.62
N GLU A 63 5.43 -17.73 -15.94
CA GLU A 63 6.69 -18.49 -16.10
C GLU A 63 6.59 -19.94 -15.61
N ASN A 64 5.61 -20.26 -14.78
CA ASN A 64 5.37 -21.60 -14.24
C ASN A 64 4.13 -22.29 -14.85
N ASP A 65 3.55 -21.75 -15.94
CA ASP A 65 2.34 -22.26 -16.59
C ASP A 65 1.14 -22.43 -15.63
N LEU A 66 1.04 -21.58 -14.61
CA LEU A 66 -0.06 -21.57 -13.64
C LEU A 66 -1.21 -20.63 -14.06
N ILE A 67 -0.97 -19.73 -15.02
CA ILE A 67 -1.94 -18.88 -15.73
C ILE A 67 -1.49 -18.65 -17.18
#